data_AF-A0A933WVZ5-F1
#
_entry.id   AF-A0A933WVZ5-F1
#
_cell.length_a   1.000
_cell.length_b   1.000
_cell.length_c   1.000
_cell.angle_alpha   90.00
_cell.angle_beta   90.00
_cell.angle_gamma   90.00
#
_symmetry.space_group_name_H-M   'P 1'
#
loop_
_entity.id
_entity.type
_entity.pdbx_description
1 polymer ?
#
loop_
_entity_poly.entity_id
_entity_poly.type
_entity_poly.pdbx_seq_one_letter_code
_entity_poly.pdbx_strand_id
1 'polypeptide(L)'
;MAKYIFSAITVAILLCSCSTTGVELHVGIAASSDASVQVGVSVEKAVVQPDLPEEIAPFVPDKYKQAVAESLKSAGRNSGELVKTLANAPAEYREAASFIIANMPSADLGSIKAEFLLEHIEYAFKAKNTIPYMKVVPEEVFMHYVLPYRVAEEPKELYRRYFYEQLFSVVKDSANTAEAAHKVNVWLGAPKANGKPRVTFVQTEGRDQGPLETLKAGYGRCEEETIVFISAARSVGIPARSAWTPYWSTCDNNHAWVEIWSDGQWFHLGGCEPSADGRLNSAWFTSPATRAPVVFSACTGVPDETSEKIYRKLPRYCIMNSTQNYSDTCDLDITLVDAENKPAAGRRIFMYVFNWGGFKAVSSGITGDDGIAKFNTGIGMFLFTAGTDKLSAWSIISTRKGPLSVTMALAENVAPDGFLMLKYPVQR
;
A
#
# COMPACT_ATOMS: atom_id res chain seq x y z
N MET A 1 -41.19 58.91 -1.98
CA MET A 1 -40.55 57.72 -2.57
C MET A 1 -39.60 57.14 -1.55
N ALA A 2 -39.89 55.93 -1.09
CA ALA A 2 -39.08 55.16 -0.16
C ALA A 2 -37.88 54.50 -0.86
N LYS A 3 -36.81 54.19 -0.12
CA LYS A 3 -36.33 52.80 0.04
C LYS A 3 -35.23 52.69 1.12
N TYR A 4 -35.46 51.71 2.00
CA TYR A 4 -34.60 51.13 3.03
C TYR A 4 -33.35 50.43 2.43
N ILE A 5 -32.33 50.11 3.27
CA ILE A 5 -31.96 48.71 3.65
C ILE A 5 -30.64 48.65 4.46
N PHE A 6 -30.77 48.06 5.66
CA PHE A 6 -29.88 47.25 6.50
C PHE A 6 -28.36 47.13 6.24
N SER A 7 -27.59 47.37 7.31
CA SER A 7 -26.27 46.79 7.52
C SER A 7 -26.42 45.28 7.79
N ALA A 8 -26.08 44.44 6.81
CA ALA A 8 -26.01 43.01 6.99
C ALA A 8 -24.57 42.62 7.37
N ILE A 9 -24.43 42.06 8.57
CA ILE A 9 -23.29 41.24 8.98
C ILE A 9 -23.30 40.02 8.05
N THR A 10 -22.34 39.93 7.14
CA THR A 10 -22.13 38.72 6.35
C THR A 10 -21.41 37.69 7.21
N VAL A 11 -22.17 36.85 7.91
CA VAL A 11 -21.66 35.58 8.42
C VAL A 11 -21.53 34.67 7.21
N ALA A 12 -20.30 34.44 6.74
CA ALA A 12 -20.04 33.39 5.77
C ALA A 12 -20.22 32.03 6.47
N ILE A 13 -21.41 31.44 6.35
CA ILE A 13 -21.62 30.03 6.66
C ILE A 13 -20.87 29.25 5.58
N LEU A 14 -19.67 28.74 5.92
CA LEU A 14 -19.02 27.74 5.09
C LEU A 14 -19.93 26.52 5.04
N LEU A 15 -20.38 26.18 3.84
CA LEU A 15 -21.05 24.91 3.52
C LEU A 15 -20.11 23.77 3.94
N CYS A 16 -20.42 23.15 5.07
CA CYS A 16 -19.86 21.88 5.45
C CYS A 16 -20.49 20.82 4.54
N SER A 17 -19.71 20.26 3.62
CA SER A 17 -20.11 19.06 2.90
C SER A 17 -20.24 17.93 3.90
N CYS A 18 -21.47 17.44 4.05
CA CYS A 18 -21.87 16.37 4.94
C CYS A 18 -20.97 15.13 4.79
N SER A 19 -20.04 14.94 5.71
CA SER A 19 -19.52 13.61 6.08
C SER A 19 -20.08 13.28 7.46
N THR A 20 -20.43 12.02 7.67
CA THR A 20 -21.27 11.51 8.77
C THR A 20 -20.59 11.51 10.16
N THR A 21 -19.83 12.53 10.50
CA THR A 21 -19.23 12.72 11.83
C THR A 21 -19.83 13.99 12.43
N GLY A 22 -20.58 13.87 13.52
CA GLY A 22 -21.09 15.02 14.26
C GLY A 22 -19.93 15.89 14.71
N VAL A 23 -19.87 17.13 14.22
CA VAL A 23 -18.96 18.16 14.72
C VAL A 23 -19.79 19.09 15.59
N GLU A 24 -19.55 19.10 16.90
CA GLU A 24 -20.07 20.15 17.76
C GLU A 24 -19.16 21.38 17.65
N LEU A 25 -19.76 22.51 17.29
CA LEU A 25 -19.05 23.77 17.14
C LEU A 25 -19.34 24.63 18.37
N HIS A 26 -18.35 24.82 19.24
CA HIS A 26 -18.45 25.77 20.34
C HIS A 26 -17.93 27.14 19.88
N VAL A 27 -18.82 28.13 19.78
CA VAL A 27 -18.48 29.51 19.43
C VAL A 27 -18.56 30.36 20.71
N GLY A 28 -17.41 30.68 21.29
CA GLY A 28 -17.31 31.64 22.40
C GLY A 28 -17.12 33.06 21.86
N ILE A 29 -18.04 33.97 22.18
CA ILE A 29 -17.89 35.41 21.88
C ILE A 29 -17.53 36.12 23.18
N ALA A 30 -16.30 36.63 23.29
CA ALA A 30 -15.90 37.54 24.35
C ALA A 30 -15.92 38.98 23.82
N ALA A 31 -16.68 39.86 24.46
CA ALA A 31 -16.65 41.29 24.17
C ALA A 31 -15.41 41.92 24.83
N SER A 32 -14.43 42.36 24.02
CA SER A 32 -13.38 43.27 24.48
C SER A 32 -13.65 44.68 23.94
N SER A 33 -13.29 45.70 24.71
CA SER A 33 -13.55 47.11 24.42
C SER A 33 -12.56 47.74 23.43
N ASP A 34 -11.79 46.95 22.68
CA ASP A 34 -10.91 47.40 21.61
C ASP A 34 -11.29 46.72 20.29
N ALA A 35 -11.15 47.44 19.18
CA ALA A 35 -11.73 47.14 17.88
C ALA A 35 -11.16 45.90 17.13
N SER A 36 -10.97 44.78 17.81
CA SER A 36 -10.64 43.49 17.22
C SER A 36 -11.41 42.35 17.90
N VAL A 37 -12.50 41.90 17.27
CA VAL A 37 -13.18 40.67 17.68
C VAL A 37 -12.31 39.49 17.27
N GLN A 38 -11.65 38.84 18.23
CA GLN A 38 -11.03 37.54 18.00
C GLN A 38 -12.09 36.44 18.10
N VAL A 39 -12.42 35.82 16.96
CA VAL A 39 -13.23 34.60 16.92
C VAL A 39 -12.26 33.42 17.03
N GLY A 40 -12.16 32.82 18.21
CA GLY A 40 -11.50 31.54 18.40
C GLY A 40 -12.44 30.41 17.98
N VAL A 41 -12.06 29.64 16.95
CA VAL A 41 -12.74 28.38 16.61
C VAL A 41 -11.87 27.25 17.14
N SER A 42 -12.29 26.62 18.24
CA SER A 42 -11.70 25.37 18.70
C SER A 42 -12.56 24.20 18.20
N VAL A 43 -11.96 23.33 17.39
CA VAL A 43 -12.58 22.06 17.00
C VAL A 43 -12.06 20.98 17.94
N GLU A 44 -12.82 20.68 19.00
CA GLU A 44 -12.61 19.46 19.76
C GLU A 44 -13.27 18.32 18.98
N LYS A 45 -12.48 17.34 18.52
CA LYS A 45 -13.05 16.08 18.04
C LYS A 45 -13.70 15.40 19.24
N ALA A 46 -15.03 15.41 19.31
CA ALA A 46 -15.75 14.55 20.24
C ALA A 46 -15.31 13.10 20.01
N VAL A 47 -14.75 12.46 21.04
CA VAL A 47 -14.45 11.03 21.03
C VAL A 47 -15.79 10.31 21.15
N VAL A 48 -16.45 10.11 20.01
CA VAL A 48 -17.65 9.26 19.95
C VAL A 48 -17.19 7.84 20.30
N GLN A 49 -17.75 7.27 21.38
CA GLN A 49 -17.46 5.89 21.73
C GLN A 49 -17.82 4.99 20.54
N PRO A 50 -16.94 4.05 20.16
CA PRO A 50 -17.21 3.17 19.02
C PRO A 50 -18.45 2.32 19.29
N ASP A 51 -19.45 2.46 18.43
CA ASP A 51 -20.72 1.75 18.49
C ASP A 51 -20.54 0.29 18.03
N LEU A 52 -20.07 -0.57 18.94
CA LEU A 52 -19.95 -2.00 18.74
C LEU A 52 -21.12 -2.73 19.39
N PRO A 53 -21.72 -3.75 18.74
CA PRO A 53 -22.68 -4.63 19.38
C PRO A 53 -22.13 -5.23 20.67
N GLU A 54 -22.95 -5.26 21.72
CA GLU A 54 -22.57 -5.75 23.05
C GLU A 54 -21.98 -7.17 23.02
N GLU A 55 -22.46 -8.00 22.10
CA GLU A 55 -22.02 -9.39 21.92
C GLU A 55 -20.57 -9.54 21.43
N ILE A 56 -20.00 -8.53 20.75
CA ILE A 56 -18.61 -8.55 20.26
C ILE A 56 -17.70 -7.52 20.93
N ALA A 57 -18.26 -6.51 21.61
CA ALA A 57 -17.46 -5.46 22.26
C ALA A 57 -16.36 -6.00 23.22
N PRO A 58 -16.58 -7.10 23.98
CA PRO A 58 -15.53 -7.70 24.81
C PRO A 58 -14.43 -8.42 24.02
N PHE A 59 -14.67 -8.74 22.75
CA PHE A 59 -13.77 -9.53 21.90
C PHE A 59 -12.88 -8.68 21.01
N VAL A 60 -13.19 -7.39 20.85
CA VAL A 60 -12.43 -6.46 20.01
C VAL A 60 -11.43 -5.68 20.88
N PRO A 61 -10.10 -5.82 20.66
CA PRO A 61 -9.09 -5.04 21.35
C PRO A 61 -9.29 -3.53 21.15
N ASP A 62 -8.96 -2.73 22.16
CA ASP A 62 -9.21 -1.27 22.16
C ASP A 62 -8.64 -0.57 20.91
N LYS A 63 -7.44 -0.95 20.47
CA LYS A 63 -6.79 -0.41 19.27
C LYS A 63 -7.59 -0.61 17.96
N TYR A 64 -8.50 -1.58 17.92
CA TYR A 64 -9.31 -1.87 16.73
C TYR A 64 -10.78 -1.45 16.87
N LYS A 65 -11.25 -1.06 18.07
CA LYS A 65 -12.69 -0.81 18.28
C LYS A 65 -13.29 0.21 17.32
N GLN A 66 -12.60 1.34 17.11
CA GLN A 66 -13.06 2.37 16.17
C GLN A 66 -13.10 1.86 14.74
N ALA A 67 -11.99 1.30 14.24
CA ALA A 67 -11.90 0.82 12.86
C ALA A 67 -12.90 -0.32 12.58
N VAL A 68 -13.12 -1.22 13.54
CA VAL A 68 -14.12 -2.29 13.44
C VAL A 68 -15.53 -1.70 13.38
N ALA A 69 -15.88 -0.74 14.25
CA ALA A 69 -17.19 -0.09 14.20
C ALA A 69 -17.46 0.60 12.85
N GLU A 70 -16.45 1.31 12.31
CA GLU A 70 -16.52 1.94 10.99
C GLU A 70 -16.68 0.90 9.86
N SER A 71 -16.00 -0.24 9.96
CA SER A 71 -16.14 -1.37 9.04
C SER A 71 -17.53 -2.01 9.10
N LEU A 72 -18.10 -2.23 10.30
CA LEU A 72 -19.45 -2.77 10.46
C LEU A 72 -20.50 -1.86 9.82
N LYS A 73 -20.38 -0.54 10.05
CA LYS A 73 -21.25 0.46 9.39
C LYS A 73 -21.13 0.40 7.87
N SER A 74 -19.90 0.34 7.37
CA SER A 74 -19.60 0.31 5.94
C SER A 74 -20.02 -1.00 5.25
N ALA A 75 -20.07 -2.11 5.98
CA ALA A 75 -20.54 -3.41 5.49
C ALA A 75 -22.05 -3.45 5.20
N GLY A 76 -22.83 -2.51 5.76
CA GLY A 76 -24.26 -2.42 5.55
C GLY A 76 -24.98 -3.73 5.89
N ARG A 77 -25.66 -4.33 4.90
CA ARG A 77 -26.39 -5.61 5.08
C ARG A 77 -25.48 -6.79 5.42
N ASN A 78 -24.19 -6.71 5.13
CA ASN A 78 -23.24 -7.79 5.40
C ASN A 78 -22.59 -7.69 6.80
N SER A 79 -22.92 -6.66 7.59
CA SER A 79 -22.39 -6.49 8.95
C SER A 79 -22.55 -7.72 9.84
N GLY A 80 -23.67 -8.44 9.73
CA GLY A 80 -23.91 -9.66 10.48
C GLY A 80 -22.88 -10.78 10.23
N GLU A 81 -22.28 -10.85 9.04
CA GLU A 81 -21.21 -11.81 8.77
C GLU A 81 -19.91 -11.43 9.49
N LEU A 82 -19.59 -10.14 9.57
CA LEU A 82 -18.40 -9.65 10.28
C LEU A 82 -18.55 -9.82 11.80
N VAL A 83 -19.75 -9.58 12.34
CA VAL A 83 -20.07 -9.87 13.74
C VAL A 83 -19.93 -11.37 14.02
N LYS A 84 -20.49 -12.25 13.17
CA LYS A 84 -20.32 -13.70 13.32
C LYS A 84 -18.85 -14.12 13.31
N THR A 85 -18.00 -13.52 12.48
CA THR A 85 -16.55 -13.78 12.51
C THR A 85 -15.96 -13.48 13.88
N LEU A 86 -16.25 -12.31 14.47
CA LEU A 86 -15.71 -11.92 15.77
C LEU A 86 -16.26 -12.75 16.93
N ALA A 87 -17.56 -13.09 16.89
CA ALA A 87 -18.21 -13.90 17.91
C ALA A 87 -17.71 -15.35 17.90
N ASN A 88 -17.49 -15.93 16.71
CA ASN A 88 -17.09 -17.32 16.55
C ASN A 88 -15.57 -17.54 16.50
N ALA A 89 -14.77 -16.47 16.40
CA ALA A 89 -13.32 -16.57 16.48
C ALA A 89 -12.90 -17.11 17.87
N PRO A 90 -12.08 -18.17 17.94
CA PRO A 90 -11.43 -18.60 19.17
C PRO A 90 -10.70 -17.45 19.86
N ALA A 91 -10.57 -17.50 21.18
CA ALA A 91 -9.99 -16.39 21.95
C ALA A 91 -8.61 -15.96 21.44
N GLU A 92 -7.76 -16.92 21.07
CA GLU A 92 -6.44 -16.70 20.48
C GLU A 92 -6.45 -16.01 19.10
N TYR A 93 -7.56 -16.05 18.37
CA TYR A 93 -7.69 -15.51 17.01
C TYR A 93 -8.45 -14.20 16.95
N ARG A 94 -9.02 -13.73 18.06
CA ARG A 94 -9.86 -12.51 18.10
C ARG A 94 -9.11 -11.26 17.70
N GLU A 95 -7.84 -11.14 18.07
CA GLU A 95 -7.00 -10.03 17.65
C GLU A 95 -6.79 -10.04 16.12
N ALA A 96 -6.47 -11.20 15.55
CA ALA A 96 -6.31 -11.37 14.11
C ALA A 96 -7.61 -11.11 13.33
N ALA A 97 -8.74 -11.60 13.84
CA ALA A 97 -10.06 -11.32 13.27
C ALA A 97 -10.39 -9.82 13.29
N SER A 98 -10.10 -9.15 14.41
CA SER A 98 -10.28 -7.71 14.55
C SER A 98 -9.38 -6.92 13.60
N PHE A 99 -8.11 -7.32 13.47
CA PHE A 99 -7.16 -6.73 12.54
C PHE A 99 -7.62 -6.85 11.09
N ILE A 100 -8.09 -8.03 10.66
CA ILE A 100 -8.60 -8.21 9.30
C ILE A 100 -9.81 -7.31 9.06
N ILE A 101 -10.80 -7.31 9.96
CA ILE A 101 -12.03 -6.52 9.78
C ILE A 101 -11.75 -5.01 9.81
N ALA A 102 -10.83 -4.56 10.66
CA ALA A 102 -10.39 -3.16 10.71
C ALA A 102 -9.76 -2.70 9.38
N ASN A 103 -9.01 -3.59 8.71
CA ASN A 103 -8.14 -3.23 7.58
C ASN A 103 -8.59 -3.80 6.22
N MET A 104 -9.69 -4.55 6.14
CA MET A 104 -10.11 -5.15 4.87
C MET A 104 -10.62 -4.10 3.86
N PRO A 105 -10.44 -4.31 2.54
CA PRO A 105 -10.92 -3.37 1.53
C PRO A 105 -12.43 -3.14 1.59
N SER A 106 -12.88 -1.93 1.23
CA SER A 106 -14.31 -1.58 1.29
C SER A 106 -15.20 -2.47 0.42
N ALA A 107 -14.68 -2.96 -0.71
CA ALA A 107 -15.40 -3.89 -1.58
C ALA A 107 -15.67 -5.25 -0.91
N ASP A 108 -14.80 -5.68 -0.01
CA ASP A 108 -14.91 -6.96 0.69
C ASP A 108 -15.83 -6.89 1.90
N LEU A 109 -15.89 -5.75 2.59
CA LEU A 109 -16.83 -5.52 3.70
C LEU A 109 -18.28 -5.88 3.35
N GLY A 110 -18.70 -5.54 2.13
CA GLY A 110 -20.07 -5.75 1.67
C GLY A 110 -20.40 -7.17 1.19
N SER A 111 -19.41 -8.08 1.11
CA SER A 111 -19.62 -9.38 0.45
C SER A 111 -19.01 -10.60 1.14
N ILE A 112 -17.98 -10.41 1.98
CA ILE A 112 -17.28 -11.53 2.63
C ILE A 112 -18.16 -12.25 3.66
N LYS A 113 -18.04 -13.58 3.69
CA LYS A 113 -18.74 -14.46 4.64
C LYS A 113 -17.89 -14.78 5.86
N ALA A 114 -18.54 -15.07 6.97
CA ALA A 114 -17.86 -15.37 8.22
C ALA A 114 -16.94 -16.60 8.09
N GLU A 115 -17.47 -17.66 7.48
CA GLU A 115 -16.77 -18.93 7.22
C GLU A 115 -15.48 -18.71 6.41
N PHE A 116 -15.51 -17.79 5.44
CA PHE A 116 -14.34 -17.46 4.62
C PHE A 116 -13.21 -16.86 5.46
N LEU A 117 -13.50 -15.86 6.29
CA LEU A 117 -12.49 -15.25 7.16
C LEU A 117 -11.97 -16.24 8.19
N LEU A 118 -12.87 -17.02 8.81
CA LEU A 118 -12.49 -17.98 9.84
C LEU A 118 -11.56 -19.07 9.31
N GLU A 119 -11.79 -19.62 8.12
CA GLU A 119 -10.89 -20.63 7.54
C GLU A 119 -9.50 -20.04 7.25
N HIS A 120 -9.44 -18.82 6.67
CA HIS A 120 -8.17 -18.15 6.42
C HIS A 120 -7.40 -17.86 7.71
N ILE A 121 -8.08 -17.45 8.78
CA ILE A 121 -7.46 -17.20 10.09
C ILE A 121 -6.98 -18.52 10.69
N GLU A 122 -7.83 -19.54 10.74
CA GLU A 122 -7.50 -20.86 11.29
C GLU A 122 -6.23 -21.44 10.64
N TYR A 123 -6.16 -21.44 9.30
CA TYR A 123 -4.98 -21.97 8.63
C TYR A 123 -3.74 -21.07 8.75
N ALA A 124 -3.89 -19.76 8.97
CA ALA A 124 -2.75 -18.89 9.30
C ALA A 124 -2.12 -19.31 10.63
N PHE A 125 -2.95 -19.51 11.65
CA PHE A 125 -2.51 -19.95 12.98
C PHE A 125 -2.05 -21.39 12.98
N LYS A 126 -2.66 -22.26 12.16
CA LYS A 126 -2.17 -23.62 11.94
C LYS A 126 -0.71 -23.60 11.47
N ALA A 127 -0.39 -22.82 10.43
CA ALA A 127 0.99 -22.64 9.96
C ALA A 127 1.90 -22.05 11.05
N LYS A 128 1.43 -21.00 11.74
CA LYS A 128 2.16 -20.37 12.85
C LYS A 128 2.53 -21.36 13.97
N ASN A 129 1.64 -22.29 14.28
CA ASN A 129 1.79 -23.22 15.40
C ASN A 129 2.54 -24.51 15.04
N THR A 130 2.51 -24.95 13.77
CA THR A 130 3.08 -26.24 13.36
C THR A 130 4.43 -26.14 12.65
N ILE A 131 4.79 -24.97 12.09
CA ILE A 131 5.97 -24.82 11.24
C ILE A 131 7.13 -24.19 12.05
N PRO A 132 8.31 -24.84 12.15
CA PRO A 132 9.37 -24.41 13.07
C PRO A 132 9.88 -22.98 12.89
N TYR A 133 10.10 -22.52 11.65
CA TYR A 133 10.63 -21.18 11.39
C TYR A 133 9.66 -20.05 11.74
N MET A 134 8.38 -20.35 12.02
CA MET A 134 7.42 -19.33 12.46
C MET A 134 7.72 -18.78 13.85
N LYS A 135 8.51 -19.51 14.66
CA LYS A 135 8.88 -19.08 16.01
C LYS A 135 9.71 -17.80 16.05
N VAL A 136 10.39 -17.46 14.95
CA VAL A 136 11.25 -16.27 14.85
C VAL A 136 10.60 -15.14 14.04
N VAL A 137 9.40 -15.35 13.49
CA VAL A 137 8.64 -14.32 12.77
C VAL A 137 7.95 -13.41 13.79
N PRO A 138 8.22 -12.09 13.81
CA PRO A 138 7.56 -11.16 14.73
C PRO A 138 6.04 -11.11 14.51
N GLU A 139 5.29 -10.87 15.58
CA GLU A 139 3.82 -10.81 15.52
C GLU A 139 3.33 -9.77 14.50
N GLU A 140 3.94 -8.58 14.50
CA GLU A 140 3.58 -7.52 13.55
C GLU A 140 3.82 -7.97 12.10
N VAL A 141 4.95 -8.61 11.81
CA VAL A 141 5.24 -9.17 10.48
C VAL A 141 4.20 -10.24 10.09
N PHE A 142 3.79 -11.10 11.02
CA PHE A 142 2.74 -12.08 10.79
C PHE A 142 1.39 -11.41 10.46
N MET A 143 0.97 -10.43 11.25
CA MET A 143 -0.31 -9.72 11.09
C MET A 143 -0.38 -9.00 9.75
N HIS A 144 0.70 -8.32 9.33
CA HIS A 144 0.71 -7.51 8.13
C HIS A 144 1.00 -8.29 6.83
N TYR A 145 1.70 -9.44 6.91
CA TYR A 145 2.27 -10.10 5.72
C TYR A 145 2.06 -11.62 5.62
N VAL A 146 1.47 -12.27 6.64
CA VAL A 146 1.04 -13.68 6.59
C VAL A 146 -0.48 -13.78 6.68
N LEU A 147 -1.05 -13.14 7.70
CA LEU A 147 -2.47 -13.20 8.00
C LEU A 147 -3.38 -12.75 6.84
N PRO A 148 -3.09 -11.68 6.07
CA PRO A 148 -4.02 -11.16 5.07
C PRO A 148 -4.42 -12.20 4.02
N TYR A 149 -5.72 -12.29 3.76
CA TYR A 149 -6.32 -13.30 2.89
C TYR A 149 -6.25 -12.96 1.39
N ARG A 150 -5.95 -11.71 1.02
CA ARG A 150 -5.74 -11.26 -0.37
C ARG A 150 -4.37 -10.63 -0.58
N VAL A 151 -3.94 -10.59 -1.83
CA VAL A 151 -2.65 -10.03 -2.27
C VAL A 151 -2.85 -8.71 -3.01
N ALA A 152 -3.77 -8.69 -3.96
CA ALA A 152 -4.08 -7.57 -4.85
C ALA A 152 -5.62 -7.48 -5.05
N GLU A 153 -6.07 -7.40 -6.31
CA GLU A 153 -7.49 -7.28 -6.66
C GLU A 153 -8.11 -8.60 -7.17
N GLU A 154 -7.47 -9.74 -6.89
CA GLU A 154 -7.94 -11.06 -7.33
C GLU A 154 -9.28 -11.48 -6.73
N PRO A 155 -10.04 -12.38 -7.41
CA PRO A 155 -11.20 -13.05 -6.82
C PRO A 155 -10.89 -13.71 -5.47
N LYS A 156 -11.87 -13.64 -4.56
CA LYS A 156 -11.77 -14.26 -3.23
C LYS A 156 -11.86 -15.79 -3.35
N GLU A 157 -10.82 -16.50 -2.93
CA GLU A 157 -10.77 -17.96 -2.98
C GLU A 157 -10.27 -18.54 -1.66
N LEU A 158 -10.85 -19.69 -1.25
CA LEU A 158 -10.42 -20.47 -0.09
C LEU A 158 -9.12 -21.26 -0.41
N TYR A 159 -8.06 -20.54 -0.73
CA TYR A 159 -6.80 -21.14 -1.17
C TYR A 159 -5.96 -21.69 0.00
N ARG A 160 -6.13 -21.13 1.20
CA ARG A 160 -5.14 -21.27 2.27
C ARG A 160 -5.04 -22.71 2.76
N ARG A 161 -6.20 -23.34 2.95
CA ARG A 161 -6.29 -24.77 3.25
C ARG A 161 -5.59 -25.63 2.20
N TYR A 162 -5.94 -25.41 0.93
CA TYR A 162 -5.39 -26.17 -0.19
C TYR A 162 -3.85 -26.09 -0.19
N PHE A 163 -3.28 -24.89 -0.17
CA PHE A 163 -1.83 -24.73 -0.20
C PHE A 163 -1.14 -25.26 1.05
N TYR A 164 -1.69 -25.07 2.24
CA TYR A 164 -1.13 -25.67 3.46
C TYR A 164 -1.02 -27.19 3.32
N GLU A 165 -2.08 -27.86 2.86
CA GLU A 165 -2.10 -29.32 2.68
C GLU A 165 -1.08 -29.79 1.62
N GLN A 166 -0.87 -29.02 0.56
CA GLN A 166 0.12 -29.35 -0.48
C GLN A 166 1.57 -29.07 -0.07
N LEU A 167 1.82 -28.01 0.72
CA LEU A 167 3.16 -27.46 0.94
C LEU A 167 3.71 -27.75 2.34
N PHE A 168 2.89 -28.18 3.31
CA PHE A 168 3.38 -28.46 4.67
C PHE A 168 4.56 -29.43 4.68
N SER A 169 4.44 -30.58 3.99
CA SER A 169 5.53 -31.56 3.91
C SER A 169 6.74 -31.05 3.11
N VAL A 170 6.54 -30.06 2.25
CA VAL A 170 7.61 -29.45 1.45
C VAL A 170 8.48 -28.53 2.31
N VAL A 171 7.89 -27.80 3.25
CA VAL A 171 8.59 -26.73 3.99
C VAL A 171 8.82 -27.02 5.48
N LYS A 172 8.18 -28.03 6.07
CA LYS A 172 8.24 -28.31 7.53
C LYS A 172 9.67 -28.47 8.09
N ASP A 173 10.59 -28.95 7.25
CA ASP A 173 11.99 -29.21 7.63
C ASP A 173 12.94 -28.11 7.12
N SER A 174 12.42 -26.98 6.61
CA SER A 174 13.25 -25.84 6.21
C SER A 174 13.84 -25.12 7.43
N ALA A 175 15.09 -24.68 7.33
CA ALA A 175 15.80 -24.00 8.39
C ALA A 175 15.25 -22.59 8.67
N ASN A 176 14.81 -21.87 7.63
CA ASN A 176 14.28 -20.51 7.73
C ASN A 176 13.23 -20.24 6.63
N THR A 177 12.63 -19.04 6.67
CA THR A 177 11.62 -18.62 5.69
C THR A 177 12.21 -18.48 4.28
N ALA A 178 13.50 -18.12 4.14
CA ALA A 178 14.18 -18.04 2.86
C ALA A 178 14.25 -19.39 2.12
N GLU A 179 14.69 -20.45 2.82
CA GLU A 179 14.71 -21.81 2.26
C GLU A 179 13.29 -22.30 1.95
N ALA A 180 12.33 -22.04 2.84
CA ALA A 180 10.93 -22.38 2.60
C ALA A 180 10.35 -21.67 1.37
N ALA A 181 10.63 -20.37 1.19
CA ALA A 181 10.21 -19.59 0.04
C ALA A 181 10.78 -20.15 -1.26
N HIS A 182 12.05 -20.54 -1.27
CA HIS A 182 12.65 -21.20 -2.44
C HIS A 182 11.93 -22.52 -2.75
N LYS A 183 11.67 -23.38 -1.75
CA LYS A 183 10.95 -24.65 -1.98
C LYS A 183 9.52 -24.45 -2.48
N VAL A 184 8.81 -23.44 -1.97
CA VAL A 184 7.48 -23.04 -2.50
C VAL A 184 7.60 -22.59 -3.96
N ASN A 185 8.62 -21.78 -4.29
CA ASN A 185 8.85 -21.31 -5.65
C ASN A 185 9.14 -22.48 -6.60
N VAL A 186 9.98 -23.42 -6.16
CA VAL A 186 10.26 -24.67 -6.89
C VAL A 186 8.98 -25.46 -7.08
N TRP A 187 8.12 -25.60 -6.07
CA TRP A 187 6.87 -26.33 -6.23
C TRP A 187 5.94 -25.68 -7.28
N LEU A 188 5.86 -24.35 -7.30
CA LEU A 188 5.04 -23.57 -8.25
C LEU A 188 5.63 -23.55 -9.67
N GLY A 189 6.95 -23.54 -9.80
CA GLY A 189 7.66 -23.59 -11.09
C GLY A 189 7.92 -25.02 -11.59
N ALA A 190 7.77 -26.03 -10.74
CA ALA A 190 8.10 -27.42 -11.08
C ALA A 190 7.18 -27.96 -12.18
N PRO A 191 7.71 -28.80 -13.09
CA PRO A 191 6.91 -29.41 -14.13
C PRO A 191 5.74 -30.26 -13.58
N LYS A 192 4.56 -30.13 -14.19
CA LYS A 192 3.47 -31.11 -14.10
C LYS A 192 3.89 -32.40 -14.84
N ALA A 193 3.11 -33.47 -14.72
CA ALA A 193 3.38 -34.77 -15.38
C ALA A 193 3.55 -34.69 -16.91
N ASN A 194 3.09 -33.61 -17.53
CA ASN A 194 3.23 -33.32 -18.96
C ASN A 194 4.50 -32.51 -19.32
N GLY A 195 5.43 -32.32 -18.38
CA GLY A 195 6.72 -31.66 -18.61
C GLY A 195 6.66 -30.12 -18.63
N LYS A 196 5.49 -29.50 -18.45
CA LYS A 196 5.34 -28.02 -18.40
C LYS A 196 5.37 -27.51 -16.96
N PRO A 197 5.96 -26.34 -16.67
CA PRO A 197 5.87 -25.69 -15.36
C PRO A 197 4.44 -25.65 -14.83
N ARG A 198 4.28 -25.69 -13.50
CA ARG A 198 2.95 -25.63 -12.88
C ARG A 198 2.24 -24.32 -13.21
N VAL A 199 2.98 -23.22 -13.20
CA VAL A 199 2.58 -21.88 -13.66
C VAL A 199 3.70 -21.32 -14.54
N THR A 200 3.34 -20.65 -15.63
CA THR A 200 4.30 -19.98 -16.52
C THR A 200 3.77 -18.63 -16.99
N PHE A 201 4.66 -17.69 -17.22
CA PHE A 201 4.29 -16.38 -17.71
C PHE A 201 3.57 -16.42 -19.07
N VAL A 202 2.36 -15.87 -19.10
CA VAL A 202 1.61 -15.54 -20.33
C VAL A 202 0.88 -14.23 -20.08
N GLN A 203 0.91 -13.31 -21.04
CA GLN A 203 0.11 -12.08 -20.95
C GLN A 203 -1.40 -12.42 -20.91
N THR A 204 -2.12 -11.83 -19.96
CA THR A 204 -3.56 -12.03 -19.72
C THR A 204 -4.32 -10.70 -19.81
N GLU A 205 -5.57 -10.66 -19.35
CA GLU A 205 -6.35 -9.43 -19.26
C GLU A 205 -5.92 -8.56 -18.06
N GLY A 206 -6.38 -7.30 -18.04
CA GLY A 206 -6.14 -6.38 -16.92
C GLY A 206 -6.89 -6.72 -15.62
N ARG A 207 -7.58 -7.87 -15.56
CA ARG A 207 -8.24 -8.36 -14.35
C ARG A 207 -7.42 -9.50 -13.78
N ASP A 208 -7.15 -9.41 -12.48
CA ASP A 208 -6.38 -10.42 -11.75
C ASP A 208 -7.12 -11.76 -11.71
N GLN A 209 -6.39 -12.86 -11.90
CA GLN A 209 -6.90 -14.22 -11.66
C GLN A 209 -6.72 -14.61 -10.19
N GLY A 210 -7.60 -15.46 -9.67
CA GLY A 210 -7.45 -16.05 -8.34
C GLY A 210 -6.26 -17.01 -8.28
N PRO A 211 -5.64 -17.25 -7.11
CA PRO A 211 -4.49 -18.15 -7.00
C PRO A 211 -4.78 -19.60 -7.42
N LEU A 212 -5.97 -20.13 -7.14
CA LEU A 212 -6.39 -21.47 -7.59
C LEU A 212 -6.75 -21.47 -9.07
N GLU A 213 -7.32 -20.38 -9.58
CA GLU A 213 -7.54 -20.16 -11.01
C GLU A 213 -6.21 -20.19 -11.79
N THR A 214 -5.21 -19.40 -11.37
CA THR A 214 -3.87 -19.37 -11.97
C THR A 214 -3.23 -20.76 -11.94
N LEU A 215 -3.34 -21.49 -10.83
CA LEU A 215 -2.79 -22.84 -10.70
C LEU A 215 -3.48 -23.84 -11.64
N LYS A 216 -4.79 -23.70 -11.81
CA LYS A 216 -5.62 -24.53 -12.71
C LYS A 216 -5.31 -24.23 -14.18
N ALA A 217 -5.29 -22.95 -14.56
CA ALA A 217 -4.93 -22.49 -15.90
C ALA A 217 -3.49 -22.89 -16.25
N GLY A 218 -2.60 -22.79 -15.27
CA GLY A 218 -1.17 -23.06 -15.39
C GLY A 218 -0.38 -21.93 -16.06
N TYR A 219 -0.96 -20.73 -16.12
CA TYR A 219 -0.31 -19.53 -16.64
C TYR A 219 -0.93 -18.25 -16.07
N GLY A 220 -0.20 -17.14 -16.14
CA GLY A 220 -0.65 -15.80 -15.75
C GLY A 220 0.43 -14.76 -16.06
N ARG A 221 0.12 -13.45 -15.99
CA ARG A 221 1.16 -12.40 -16.05
C ARG A 221 1.87 -12.29 -14.70
N CYS A 222 2.84 -11.38 -14.62
CA CYS A 222 3.65 -11.15 -13.41
C CYS A 222 2.82 -10.88 -12.14
N GLU A 223 1.63 -10.28 -12.27
CA GLU A 223 0.71 -10.09 -11.15
C GLU A 223 0.10 -11.42 -10.68
N GLU A 224 -0.41 -12.25 -11.59
CA GLU A 224 -0.96 -13.57 -11.22
C GLU A 224 0.11 -14.50 -10.64
N GLU A 225 1.34 -14.45 -11.16
CA GLU A 225 2.49 -15.17 -10.59
C GLU A 225 2.82 -14.67 -9.17
N THR A 226 2.72 -13.35 -8.94
CA THR A 226 2.88 -12.74 -7.62
C THR A 226 1.76 -13.15 -6.66
N ILE A 227 0.50 -13.10 -7.09
CA ILE A 227 -0.69 -13.49 -6.31
C ILE A 227 -0.61 -14.97 -5.89
N VAL A 228 -0.35 -15.88 -6.84
CA VAL A 228 -0.30 -17.32 -6.53
C VAL A 228 0.88 -17.66 -5.64
N PHE A 229 2.05 -17.04 -5.86
CA PHE A 229 3.21 -17.25 -4.99
C PHE A 229 2.93 -16.77 -3.57
N ILE A 230 2.46 -15.54 -3.39
CA ILE A 230 2.22 -14.97 -2.06
C ILE A 230 1.12 -15.76 -1.34
N SER A 231 0.07 -16.16 -2.05
CA SER A 231 -0.99 -17.01 -1.49
C SER A 231 -0.44 -18.35 -0.99
N ALA A 232 0.40 -19.02 -1.79
CA ALA A 232 1.06 -20.26 -1.40
C ALA A 232 2.03 -20.06 -0.22
N ALA A 233 2.84 -19.01 -0.25
CA ALA A 233 3.83 -18.67 0.77
C ALA A 233 3.16 -18.39 2.13
N ARG A 234 2.14 -17.52 2.15
CA ARG A 234 1.37 -17.18 3.36
C ARG A 234 0.65 -18.39 3.95
N SER A 235 0.23 -19.33 3.10
CA SER A 235 -0.43 -20.56 3.55
C SER A 235 0.48 -21.49 4.35
N VAL A 236 1.79 -21.32 4.24
CA VAL A 236 2.78 -22.01 5.07
C VAL A 236 3.59 -21.06 5.95
N GLY A 237 3.05 -19.88 6.25
CA GLY A 237 3.61 -18.97 7.23
C GLY A 237 4.74 -18.06 6.72
N ILE A 238 5.15 -18.15 5.46
CA ILE A 238 6.19 -17.25 4.93
C ILE A 238 5.62 -15.84 4.79
N PRO A 239 6.16 -14.81 5.48
CA PRO A 239 5.68 -13.45 5.31
C PRO A 239 6.10 -12.92 3.95
N ALA A 240 5.12 -12.49 3.17
CA ALA A 240 5.33 -12.08 1.79
C ALA A 240 4.42 -10.91 1.38
N ARG A 241 4.93 -10.06 0.50
CA ARG A 241 4.22 -8.89 -0.05
C ARG A 241 4.51 -8.71 -1.53
N SER A 242 3.57 -8.08 -2.23
CA SER A 242 3.79 -7.66 -3.61
C SER A 242 4.79 -6.51 -3.62
N ALA A 243 5.66 -6.51 -4.61
CA ALA A 243 6.55 -5.40 -4.93
C ALA A 243 6.43 -5.07 -6.41
N TRP A 244 6.46 -3.79 -6.77
CA TRP A 244 6.30 -3.39 -8.16
C TRP A 244 6.97 -2.05 -8.46
N THR A 245 7.33 -1.86 -9.72
CA THR A 245 7.56 -0.52 -10.29
C THR A 245 6.38 -0.18 -11.20
N PRO A 246 5.68 0.97 -11.00
CA PRO A 246 4.55 1.35 -11.85
C PRO A 246 4.93 1.41 -13.33
N TYR A 247 6.15 1.88 -13.63
CA TYR A 247 6.73 1.95 -14.95
C TYR A 247 8.25 1.82 -14.85
N TRP A 248 8.88 1.07 -15.75
CA TRP A 248 10.33 1.09 -15.89
C TRP A 248 10.80 2.43 -16.43
N SER A 249 11.98 2.84 -15.98
CA SER A 249 12.72 3.99 -16.52
C SER A 249 13.46 3.66 -17.82
N THR A 250 13.66 2.36 -18.11
CA THR A 250 14.60 1.88 -19.13
C THR A 250 13.95 1.11 -20.28
N CYS A 251 12.67 0.77 -20.18
CA CYS A 251 11.94 0.07 -21.22
C CYS A 251 10.43 0.30 -21.08
N ASP A 252 9.70 0.01 -22.14
CA ASP A 252 8.26 0.21 -22.28
C ASP A 252 7.46 -0.91 -21.60
N ASN A 253 7.50 -0.96 -20.27
CA ASN A 253 6.70 -1.89 -19.48
C ASN A 253 6.53 -1.43 -18.02
N ASN A 254 5.71 -2.15 -17.26
CA ASN A 254 5.75 -2.19 -15.80
C ASN A 254 6.27 -3.56 -15.34
N HIS A 255 6.35 -3.80 -14.03
CA HIS A 255 6.55 -5.15 -13.51
C HIS A 255 6.13 -5.25 -12.04
N ALA A 256 5.55 -6.39 -11.68
CA ALA A 256 5.25 -6.82 -10.32
C ALA A 256 5.98 -8.13 -10.00
N TRP A 257 6.40 -8.29 -8.75
CA TRP A 257 7.11 -9.45 -8.24
C TRP A 257 6.89 -9.58 -6.73
N VAL A 258 7.65 -10.46 -6.08
CA VAL A 258 7.48 -10.81 -4.67
C VAL A 258 8.66 -10.34 -3.83
N GLU A 259 8.36 -9.78 -2.66
CA GLU A 259 9.28 -9.68 -1.53
C GLU A 259 8.87 -10.65 -0.41
N ILE A 260 9.81 -11.42 0.13
CA ILE A 260 9.64 -12.27 1.31
C ILE A 260 10.49 -11.78 2.47
N TRP A 261 10.01 -11.96 3.69
CA TRP A 261 10.74 -11.59 4.90
C TRP A 261 11.50 -12.80 5.47
N SER A 262 12.79 -12.62 5.74
CA SER A 262 13.61 -13.58 6.48
C SER A 262 14.57 -12.83 7.40
N ASP A 263 14.62 -13.23 8.67
CA ASP A 263 15.64 -12.79 9.63
C ASP A 263 15.84 -11.26 9.70
N GLY A 264 14.74 -10.51 9.70
CA GLY A 264 14.77 -9.05 9.81
C GLY A 264 14.92 -8.29 8.49
N GLN A 265 14.99 -8.98 7.35
CA GLN A 265 15.22 -8.36 6.05
C GLN A 265 14.23 -8.84 4.99
N TRP A 266 13.97 -7.97 4.02
CA TRP A 266 13.18 -8.28 2.83
C TRP A 266 14.08 -8.72 1.69
N PHE A 267 13.68 -9.79 1.00
CA PHE A 267 14.39 -10.34 -0.14
C PHE A 267 13.43 -10.49 -1.32
N HIS A 268 13.88 -10.20 -2.54
CA HIS A 268 13.06 -10.34 -3.73
C HIS A 268 13.29 -11.65 -4.47
N LEU A 269 12.26 -12.09 -5.19
CA LEU A 269 12.30 -13.25 -6.10
C LEU A 269 11.27 -13.10 -7.22
N GLY A 270 11.46 -13.83 -8.32
CA GLY A 270 10.42 -14.03 -9.33
C GLY A 270 9.44 -15.11 -8.85
N GLY A 271 8.15 -14.80 -8.80
CA GLY A 271 7.11 -15.76 -8.43
C GLY A 271 6.95 -16.81 -9.52
N CYS A 272 6.91 -18.09 -9.16
CA CYS A 272 6.88 -19.24 -10.09
C CYS A 272 8.17 -19.43 -10.92
N GLU A 273 9.20 -18.59 -10.71
CA GLU A 273 10.47 -18.58 -11.43
C GLU A 273 11.63 -18.89 -10.46
N PRO A 274 11.78 -20.14 -9.99
CA PRO A 274 12.80 -20.47 -9.01
C PRO A 274 14.21 -20.23 -9.55
N SER A 275 15.02 -19.51 -8.78
CA SER A 275 16.45 -19.39 -9.02
C SER A 275 17.11 -20.77 -9.01
N ALA A 276 17.93 -21.10 -10.02
CA ALA A 276 18.56 -22.42 -10.13
C ALA A 276 19.48 -22.78 -8.95
N ASP A 277 20.05 -21.77 -8.30
CA ASP A 277 20.97 -21.90 -7.16
C ASP A 277 20.31 -21.70 -5.79
N GLY A 278 18.98 -21.53 -5.76
CA GLY A 278 18.21 -21.28 -4.55
C GLY A 278 18.43 -19.93 -3.88
N ARG A 279 19.18 -19.02 -4.50
CA ARG A 279 19.47 -17.70 -3.91
C ARG A 279 18.27 -16.77 -4.04
N LEU A 280 17.95 -16.10 -2.94
CA LEU A 280 17.10 -14.92 -2.98
C LEU A 280 17.85 -13.71 -3.56
N ASN A 281 17.13 -12.63 -3.86
CA ASN A 281 17.62 -11.48 -4.60
C ASN A 281 18.18 -11.85 -5.99
N SER A 282 17.73 -12.98 -6.54
CA SER A 282 18.23 -13.57 -7.77
C SER A 282 17.04 -13.85 -8.71
N ALA A 283 16.78 -12.92 -9.63
CA ALA A 283 15.77 -13.03 -10.66
C ALA A 283 16.27 -12.34 -11.94
N TRP A 284 15.64 -12.61 -13.07
CA TRP A 284 16.02 -12.00 -14.35
C TRP A 284 15.91 -10.47 -14.33
N PHE A 285 15.04 -9.92 -13.47
CA PHE A 285 14.85 -8.49 -13.28
C PHE A 285 15.77 -7.86 -12.21
N THR A 286 16.60 -8.64 -11.49
CA THR A 286 17.45 -8.10 -10.40
C THR A 286 18.28 -6.90 -10.85
N SER A 287 18.97 -7.01 -12.00
CA SER A 287 19.78 -5.91 -12.53
C SER A 287 18.92 -4.71 -12.98
N PRO A 288 17.85 -4.88 -13.79
CA PRO A 288 16.90 -3.82 -14.08
C PRO A 288 16.33 -3.10 -12.86
N ALA A 289 16.00 -3.83 -11.78
CA ALA A 289 15.42 -3.26 -10.55
C ALA A 289 16.33 -2.22 -9.87
N THR A 290 17.66 -2.31 -10.04
CA THR A 290 18.62 -1.31 -9.53
C THR A 290 18.46 0.08 -10.17
N ARG A 291 17.71 0.17 -11.28
CA ARG A 291 17.46 1.39 -12.06
C ARG A 291 16.00 1.84 -11.97
N ALA A 292 15.19 1.15 -11.17
CA ALA A 292 13.78 1.50 -11.01
C ALA A 292 13.66 2.93 -10.46
N PRO A 293 12.73 3.75 -10.98
CA PRO A 293 12.50 5.09 -10.45
C PRO A 293 12.03 5.05 -8.98
N VAL A 294 11.19 4.08 -8.69
CA VAL A 294 10.65 3.71 -7.38
C VAL A 294 10.29 2.24 -7.41
N VAL A 295 10.42 1.56 -6.28
CA VAL A 295 9.77 0.28 -6.04
C VAL A 295 8.82 0.45 -4.86
N PHE A 296 7.57 0.08 -5.06
CA PHE A 296 6.56 0.08 -4.03
C PHE A 296 6.25 -1.33 -3.57
N SER A 297 5.74 -1.45 -2.35
CA SER A 297 5.14 -2.68 -1.85
C SER A 297 3.89 -2.40 -1.00
N ALA A 298 3.00 -3.39 -0.91
CA ALA A 298 1.75 -3.26 -0.17
C ALA A 298 1.90 -3.79 1.27
N CYS A 299 1.31 -3.08 2.22
CA CYS A 299 1.17 -3.50 3.62
C CYS A 299 -0.30 -3.37 4.03
N THR A 300 -0.92 -4.48 4.46
CA THR A 300 -2.30 -4.47 4.97
C THR A 300 -2.31 -3.78 6.33
N GLY A 301 -3.20 -2.82 6.59
CA GLY A 301 -3.08 -1.97 7.78
C GLY A 301 -1.89 -1.00 7.73
N VAL A 302 -1.64 -0.32 8.84
CA VAL A 302 -0.48 0.57 9.01
C VAL A 302 0.31 0.07 10.20
N PRO A 303 1.57 -0.37 10.03
CA PRO A 303 2.43 -0.78 11.14
C PRO A 303 2.58 0.35 12.15
N ASP A 304 2.61 0.00 13.44
CA ASP A 304 2.74 0.98 14.52
C ASP A 304 4.15 1.58 14.51
N GLU A 305 5.15 0.72 14.30
CA GLU A 305 6.55 1.09 14.14
C GLU A 305 7.13 0.45 12.87
N THR A 306 7.84 1.22 12.06
CA THR A 306 8.56 0.67 10.92
C THR A 306 9.80 1.49 10.60
N SER A 307 10.91 0.79 10.33
CA SER A 307 12.14 1.39 9.80
C SER A 307 12.08 1.60 8.29
N GLU A 308 11.05 1.04 7.63
CA GLU A 308 10.85 1.19 6.19
C GLU A 308 10.19 2.54 5.86
N LYS A 309 10.55 3.08 4.70
CA LYS A 309 9.95 4.35 4.24
C LYS A 309 8.52 4.08 3.76
N ILE A 310 7.57 4.89 4.22
CA ILE A 310 6.18 4.82 3.75
C ILE A 310 5.98 5.85 2.63
N TYR A 311 5.57 5.38 1.45
CA TYR A 311 5.19 6.28 0.34
C TYR A 311 3.82 6.91 0.59
N ARG A 312 2.84 6.11 1.02
CA ARG A 312 1.48 6.61 1.27
C ARG A 312 0.79 5.83 2.39
N LYS A 313 0.26 6.55 3.38
CA LYS A 313 -0.67 6.02 4.38
C LYS A 313 -2.10 6.20 3.89
N LEU A 314 -2.89 5.13 3.94
CA LEU A 314 -4.32 5.13 3.68
C LEU A 314 -5.04 4.55 4.91
N PRO A 315 -6.35 4.76 5.07
CA PRO A 315 -7.03 4.40 6.32
C PRO A 315 -6.93 2.92 6.74
N ARG A 316 -6.71 2.02 5.77
CA ARG A 316 -6.78 0.55 5.97
C ARG A 316 -5.53 -0.19 5.50
N TYR A 317 -4.60 0.50 4.86
CA TYR A 317 -3.37 -0.08 4.31
C TYR A 317 -2.36 1.03 4.07
N CYS A 318 -1.09 0.67 3.88
CA CYS A 318 -0.10 1.61 3.37
C CYS A 318 0.65 1.04 2.17
N ILE A 319 1.17 1.96 1.35
CA ILE A 319 2.12 1.65 0.30
C ILE A 319 3.50 2.03 0.84
N MET A 320 4.36 1.02 0.97
CA MET A 320 5.74 1.18 1.37
C MET A 320 6.59 1.58 0.16
N ASN A 321 7.71 2.24 0.42
CA ASN A 321 8.75 2.50 -0.57
C ASN A 321 9.89 1.51 -0.34
N SER A 322 9.90 0.44 -1.11
CA SER A 322 10.91 -0.63 -1.08
C SER A 322 12.17 -0.29 -1.90
N THR A 323 12.29 0.89 -2.50
CA THR A 323 13.38 1.20 -3.45
C THR A 323 14.78 0.93 -2.87
N GLN A 324 14.96 1.21 -1.57
CA GLN A 324 16.21 0.98 -0.84
C GLN A 324 16.66 -0.49 -0.78
N ASN A 325 15.76 -1.44 -1.00
CA ASN A 325 16.08 -2.87 -1.02
C ASN A 325 16.83 -3.27 -2.31
N TYR A 326 16.77 -2.44 -3.36
CA TYR A 326 17.30 -2.74 -4.69
C TYR A 326 18.51 -1.89 -5.06
N SER A 327 18.62 -0.68 -4.50
CA SER A 327 19.66 0.28 -4.90
C SER A 327 19.79 1.45 -3.92
N ASP A 328 20.82 2.29 -4.11
CA ASP A 328 20.91 3.57 -3.41
C ASP A 328 19.71 4.46 -3.76
N THR A 329 19.28 5.26 -2.79
CA THR A 329 18.15 6.19 -2.94
C THR A 329 18.54 7.65 -2.72
N CYS A 330 17.72 8.54 -3.27
CA CYS A 330 17.76 9.98 -3.07
C CYS A 330 16.60 10.39 -2.16
N ASP A 331 16.89 11.08 -1.06
CA ASP A 331 15.88 11.79 -0.27
C ASP A 331 15.76 13.21 -0.83
N LEU A 332 14.73 13.43 -1.64
CA LEU A 332 14.54 14.63 -2.45
C LEU A 332 13.44 15.52 -1.86
N ASP A 333 13.82 16.72 -1.46
CA ASP A 333 12.90 17.79 -1.06
C ASP A 333 12.72 18.76 -2.24
N ILE A 334 11.48 18.93 -2.71
CA ILE A 334 11.14 19.90 -3.74
C ILE A 334 10.34 21.03 -3.11
N THR A 335 10.94 22.22 -3.06
CA THR A 335 10.25 23.46 -2.67
C THR A 335 9.53 24.03 -3.89
N LEU A 336 8.22 24.15 -3.83
CA LEU A 336 7.42 24.83 -4.85
C LEU A 336 7.09 26.25 -4.37
N VAL A 337 7.35 27.24 -5.23
CA VAL A 337 7.03 28.65 -4.96
C VAL A 337 6.11 29.24 -6.02
N ASP A 338 5.37 30.29 -5.67
CA ASP A 338 4.59 31.11 -6.60
C ASP A 338 5.47 32.17 -7.32
N ALA A 339 4.83 33.02 -8.12
CA ALA A 339 5.51 34.08 -8.89
C ALA A 339 6.17 35.14 -7.99
N GLU A 340 5.72 35.26 -6.74
CA GLU A 340 6.27 36.15 -5.72
C GLU A 340 7.32 35.46 -4.82
N ASN A 341 7.76 34.25 -5.19
CA ASN A 341 8.67 33.40 -4.43
C ASN A 341 8.14 32.97 -3.04
N LYS A 342 6.82 32.96 -2.85
CA LYS A 342 6.21 32.47 -1.61
C LYS A 342 5.92 30.96 -1.71
N PRO A 343 5.95 30.23 -0.59
CA PRO A 343 5.61 28.81 -0.57
C PRO A 343 4.23 28.50 -1.17
N ALA A 344 4.18 27.58 -2.14
CA ALA A 344 2.95 27.14 -2.77
C ALA A 344 2.43 25.86 -2.09
N ALA A 345 1.65 26.03 -1.02
CA ALA A 345 1.10 24.93 -0.22
C ALA A 345 -0.04 24.15 -0.90
N GLY A 346 -0.21 22.88 -0.51
CA GLY A 346 -1.31 22.01 -0.95
C GLY A 346 -1.27 21.67 -2.45
N ARG A 347 -0.12 21.84 -3.11
CA ARG A 347 0.07 21.57 -4.53
C ARG A 347 0.64 20.18 -4.74
N ARG A 348 0.14 19.48 -5.76
CA ARG A 348 0.65 18.17 -6.12
C ARG A 348 1.82 18.32 -7.09
N ILE A 349 2.92 17.65 -6.79
CA ILE A 349 4.07 17.47 -7.66
C ILE A 349 4.09 16.02 -8.13
N PHE A 350 4.22 15.80 -9.43
CA PHE A 350 4.32 14.48 -10.03
C PHE A 350 5.72 14.22 -10.56
N MET A 351 6.23 13.01 -10.35
CA MET A 351 7.47 12.50 -10.92
C MET A 351 7.15 11.57 -12.09
N TYR A 352 7.85 11.74 -13.22
CA TYR A 352 7.60 11.00 -14.46
C TYR A 352 8.84 10.27 -14.99
N VAL A 353 8.57 9.16 -15.66
CA VAL A 353 9.48 8.50 -16.61
C VAL A 353 8.86 8.51 -18.01
N PHE A 354 9.67 8.33 -19.05
CA PHE A 354 9.17 8.12 -20.41
C PHE A 354 8.96 6.61 -20.65
N ASN A 355 7.73 6.22 -20.96
CA ASN A 355 7.32 4.82 -21.09
C ASN A 355 6.02 4.73 -21.92
N TRP A 356 5.91 3.73 -22.80
CA TRP A 356 4.82 3.57 -23.78
C TRP A 356 4.59 4.83 -24.61
N GLY A 357 5.69 5.38 -25.14
CA GLY A 357 5.66 6.55 -26.03
C GLY A 357 5.25 7.87 -25.37
N GLY A 358 5.20 7.97 -24.04
CA GLY A 358 4.86 9.21 -23.35
C GLY A 358 5.33 9.29 -21.90
N PHE A 359 5.12 10.44 -21.25
CA PHE A 359 5.43 10.60 -19.84
C PHE A 359 4.38 9.93 -18.95
N LYS A 360 4.84 9.04 -18.07
CA LYS A 360 4.01 8.31 -17.11
C LYS A 360 4.40 8.69 -15.69
N ALA A 361 3.42 9.12 -14.91
CA ALA A 361 3.63 9.44 -13.50
C ALA A 361 3.92 8.15 -12.73
N VAL A 362 5.02 8.13 -11.98
CA VAL A 362 5.46 6.99 -11.16
C VAL A 362 5.37 7.27 -9.67
N SER A 363 5.39 8.54 -9.27
CA SER A 363 5.26 8.96 -7.87
C SER A 363 4.68 10.37 -7.81
N SER A 364 4.08 10.73 -6.67
CA SER A 364 3.61 12.09 -6.42
C SER A 364 3.75 12.49 -4.96
N GLY A 365 4.01 13.76 -4.72
CA GLY A 365 4.03 14.39 -3.41
C GLY A 365 3.06 15.57 -3.36
N ILE A 366 2.63 15.96 -2.16
CA ILE A 366 1.84 17.18 -1.93
C ILE A 366 2.70 18.11 -1.08
N THR A 367 2.77 19.38 -1.46
CA THR A 367 3.51 20.39 -0.71
C THR A 367 2.83 20.72 0.62
N GLY A 368 3.62 20.81 1.69
CA GLY A 368 3.17 21.32 2.98
C GLY A 368 2.98 22.84 2.97
N ASP A 369 2.69 23.41 4.15
CA ASP A 369 2.55 24.86 4.34
C ASP A 369 3.87 25.62 4.04
N ASP A 370 5.00 24.93 4.18
CA ASP A 370 6.35 25.38 3.80
C ASP A 370 6.63 25.28 2.30
N GLY A 371 5.66 24.81 1.50
CA GLY A 371 5.79 24.62 0.06
C GLY A 371 6.64 23.41 -0.32
N ILE A 372 7.03 22.55 0.63
CA ILE A 372 7.94 21.42 0.38
C ILE A 372 7.15 20.13 0.18
N ALA A 373 7.42 19.42 -0.92
CA ALA A 373 7.03 18.03 -1.09
C ALA A 373 8.26 17.12 -1.00
N LYS A 374 8.13 16.03 -0.24
CA LYS A 374 9.22 15.07 0.01
C LYS A 374 9.06 13.83 -0.85
N PHE A 375 10.16 13.35 -1.41
CA PHE A 375 10.25 12.15 -2.24
C PHE A 375 11.40 11.27 -1.77
N ASN A 376 11.25 9.95 -1.93
CA ASN A 376 12.36 9.01 -1.90
C ASN A 376 12.35 8.25 -3.23
N THR A 377 13.45 8.35 -3.98
CA THR A 377 13.53 7.87 -5.37
C THR A 377 14.79 7.03 -5.58
N GLY A 378 14.80 6.22 -6.64
CA GLY A 378 16.04 5.65 -7.19
C GLY A 378 16.93 6.74 -7.79
N ILE A 379 18.11 6.34 -8.30
CA ILE A 379 19.08 7.25 -8.92
C ILE A 379 18.87 7.35 -10.43
N GLY A 380 18.75 8.58 -10.92
CA GLY A 380 18.53 8.88 -12.33
C GLY A 380 18.05 10.31 -12.58
N MET A 381 17.72 10.60 -13.83
CA MET A 381 17.11 11.87 -14.24
C MET A 381 15.62 11.69 -14.44
N PHE A 382 14.81 12.42 -13.66
CA PHE A 382 13.35 12.32 -13.73
C PHE A 382 12.74 13.69 -14.04
N LEU A 383 11.64 13.69 -14.78
CA LEU A 383 10.83 14.88 -15.00
C LEU A 383 9.90 15.07 -13.81
N PHE A 384 9.90 16.26 -13.23
CA PHE A 384 8.94 16.68 -12.21
C PHE A 384 8.05 17.77 -12.75
N THR A 385 6.75 17.72 -12.47
CA THR A 385 5.81 18.78 -12.83
C THR A 385 4.86 19.12 -11.69
N ALA A 386 4.39 20.35 -11.66
CA ALA A 386 3.40 20.86 -10.72
C ALA A 386 2.55 21.95 -11.40
N GLY A 387 1.31 22.13 -10.94
CA GLY A 387 0.47 23.25 -11.35
C GLY A 387 -0.83 22.86 -12.03
N THR A 388 -1.31 23.79 -12.86
CA THR A 388 -2.61 23.79 -13.55
C THR A 388 -2.42 24.14 -15.03
N ASP A 389 -3.52 24.33 -15.76
CA ASP A 389 -3.54 24.85 -17.13
C ASP A 389 -2.98 26.28 -17.26
N LYS A 390 -3.05 27.10 -16.21
CA LYS A 390 -2.61 28.51 -16.23
C LYS A 390 -1.20 28.72 -15.71
N LEU A 391 -0.91 28.12 -14.54
CA LEU A 391 0.39 28.23 -13.88
C LEU A 391 0.98 26.85 -13.71
N SER A 392 2.19 26.65 -14.25
CA SER A 392 2.90 25.37 -14.18
C SER A 392 4.37 25.56 -13.81
N ALA A 393 4.94 24.52 -13.23
CA ALA A 393 6.35 24.39 -12.98
C ALA A 393 6.78 23.01 -13.49
N TRP A 394 7.95 22.93 -14.11
CA TRP A 394 8.54 21.66 -14.48
C TRP A 394 10.06 21.72 -14.33
N SER A 395 10.70 20.59 -14.06
CA SER A 395 12.15 20.48 -13.96
C SER A 395 12.60 19.06 -14.25
N ILE A 396 13.79 18.90 -14.83
CA ILE A 396 14.48 17.61 -14.88
C ILE A 396 15.50 17.60 -13.74
N ILE A 397 15.31 16.69 -12.81
CA ILE A 397 16.14 16.58 -11.61
C ILE A 397 17.04 15.34 -11.74
N SER A 398 18.35 15.54 -11.69
CA SER A 398 19.33 14.47 -11.54
C SER A 398 19.49 14.11 -10.07
N THR A 399 18.89 12.99 -9.67
CA THR A 399 18.96 12.47 -8.31
C THR A 399 20.31 11.80 -8.06
N ARG A 400 20.71 11.71 -6.79
CA ARG A 400 21.98 11.12 -6.33
C ARG A 400 21.78 10.49 -4.95
N LYS A 401 22.70 9.63 -4.52
CA LYS A 401 22.64 9.04 -3.17
C LYS A 401 22.58 10.13 -2.10
N GLY A 402 21.65 9.99 -1.16
CA GLY A 402 21.50 10.87 -0.01
C GLY A 402 20.58 12.08 -0.26
N PRO A 403 20.67 13.13 0.57
CA PRO A 403 19.75 14.26 0.51
C PRO A 403 20.01 15.20 -0.68
N LEU A 404 18.92 15.70 -1.27
CA LEU A 404 18.91 16.70 -2.33
C LEU A 404 17.73 17.65 -2.14
N SER A 405 17.96 18.95 -2.31
CA SER A 405 16.89 19.96 -2.29
C SER A 405 16.89 20.72 -3.61
N VAL A 406 15.70 20.94 -4.18
CA VAL A 406 15.50 21.66 -5.45
C VAL A 406 14.31 22.61 -5.30
N THR A 407 14.39 23.77 -5.95
CA THR A 407 13.28 24.73 -6.01
C THR A 407 12.67 24.74 -7.41
N MET A 408 11.33 24.70 -7.47
CA MET A 408 10.53 24.86 -8.68
C MET A 408 9.61 26.06 -8.50
N ALA A 409 9.47 26.91 -9.52
CA ALA A 409 8.61 28.09 -9.47
C ALA A 409 7.43 27.93 -10.44
N LEU A 410 6.21 28.20 -9.94
CA LEU A 410 5.01 28.28 -10.75
C LEU A 410 5.05 29.56 -11.58
N ALA A 411 4.98 29.41 -12.90
CA ALA A 411 4.91 30.52 -13.84
C ALA A 411 3.88 30.22 -14.92
N GLU A 412 3.51 31.23 -15.72
CA GLU A 412 2.86 31.02 -17.02
C GLU A 412 3.88 30.37 -17.97
N ASN A 413 4.16 29.10 -17.73
CA ASN A 413 5.33 28.44 -18.29
C ASN A 413 4.91 27.53 -19.44
N VAL A 414 5.58 27.72 -20.58
CA VAL A 414 5.56 26.80 -21.73
C VAL A 414 6.83 25.97 -21.63
N ALA A 415 6.73 24.65 -21.82
CA ALA A 415 7.93 23.82 -21.93
C ALA A 415 8.82 24.37 -23.06
N PRO A 416 10.13 24.57 -22.84
CA PRO A 416 11.03 25.14 -23.83
C PRO A 416 11.19 24.18 -25.00
N ASP A 417 11.38 24.74 -26.20
CA ASP A 417 11.71 23.95 -27.37
C ASP A 417 13.05 23.23 -27.16
N GLY A 418 13.12 21.95 -27.51
CA GLY A 418 14.37 21.20 -27.48
C GLY A 418 14.23 19.70 -27.33
N PHE A 419 15.40 19.06 -27.20
CA PHE A 419 15.52 17.64 -26.92
C PHE A 419 15.89 17.42 -25.46
N LEU A 420 15.18 16.53 -24.79
CA LEU A 420 15.46 16.13 -23.41
C LEU A 420 16.08 14.73 -23.42
N MET A 421 17.21 14.58 -22.73
CA MET A 421 17.87 13.29 -22.56
C MET A 421 17.80 12.87 -21.09
N LEU A 422 17.09 11.79 -20.80
CA LEU A 422 17.01 11.20 -19.47
C LEU A 422 18.04 10.08 -19.32
N LYS A 423 18.77 10.09 -18.21
CA LYS A 423 19.83 9.11 -17.91
C LYS A 423 19.52 8.35 -16.63
N TYR A 424 19.67 7.02 -16.69
CA TYR A 424 19.45 6.11 -15.56
C TYR A 424 20.68 5.23 -15.38
N PRO A 425 21.62 5.58 -14.49
CA PRO A 425 22.88 4.85 -14.34
C PRO A 425 22.65 3.45 -13.77
N VAL A 426 23.49 2.50 -14.18
CA VAL A 426 23.55 1.17 -13.52
C VAL A 426 24.29 1.35 -12.20
N GLN A 427 23.68 0.91 -11.10
CA GLN A 427 24.35 0.86 -9.80
C GLN A 427 25.06 -0.48 -9.68
N ARG A 428 26.33 -0.46 -9.24
CA ARG A 428 27.18 -1.65 -9.10
C ARG A 428 27.28 -2.08 -7.65
#